data_AF-A0A177ZVN7-F1
#
_entry.id   AF-A0A177ZVN7-F1
#
_cell.length_a   1.000
_cell.length_b   1.000
_cell.length_c   1.000
_cell.angle_alpha   90.00
_cell.angle_beta   90.00
_cell.angle_gamma   90.00
#
_symmetry.space_group_name_H-M   'P 1'
#
loop_
_entity.id
_entity.type
_entity.pdbx_description
1 polymer ?
#
loop_
_entity_poly.entity_id
_entity_poly.type
_entity_poly.pdbx_seq_one_letter_code
_entity_poly.pdbx_strand_id
1 'polypeptide(L)'
;MIQAILELFTTAEKAESMLANPIIELIFLALFIIFIFTLIIHLSLYGKLRKLRNHIKETNQLGMEPLRTFKEQFENRQKVEPISVETFVQERFSSWRLWNIPVVGLIKIVQMTVSVFILLGVLGTFIGLTISLGSIQTAEDQLVENVTGVLSGIDVAFYTSIVGMSFSLLMTLLVKLLNTEYMLTDIMLMVESQLEGHEQNGMGRLIQVSETINQSIMSLQQTNQQSLRNMEKAFTGFQEYTTGLQQSAKDLAAFNDGLSSNLQDFQELFQQMKIITKGFREGTTELNKNFTALFAYFKKADRRNERMVVAFEQTYEKMQEASNIQISTLAQYGDSVAELKDFTGALLEEQTTIRNTIDRMMQKSDELVKRMGAHNQEFKQVFGTNVTDKLTGITTHLGKLSQGFDQLGHSIIHLPNALEVINQTQNEYKHLLSDRFRELEEFNRTFSEHLRDHSTQSTAFEQNVVEASRTYEQMGMKNNQVITEMNAVLAKMNQSFQQRERQLDAGVDLLKETITNYVANLEGTLGGKLDQVARNIGDSLELTTTGMRKEFTEIRRGSEEIQHNSFRSIQQLLQELGQEFQAFNRQMSSISRFGQEAIHVNSGMGLSRNDY
;
A
#
# COMPACT_ATOMS: atom_id res chain seq x y z
N MET A 1 -23.69 39.44 -22.23
CA MET A 1 -24.81 39.76 -21.32
C MET A 1 -24.79 38.89 -20.07
N ILE A 2 -24.76 37.55 -20.19
CA ILE A 2 -24.64 36.63 -19.04
C ILE A 2 -23.33 36.87 -18.27
N GLN A 3 -22.21 37.04 -18.97
CA GLN A 3 -20.92 37.41 -18.38
C GLN A 3 -20.99 38.66 -17.49
N ALA A 4 -21.63 39.74 -17.95
CA ALA A 4 -21.76 40.98 -17.18
C ALA A 4 -22.59 40.83 -15.89
N ILE A 5 -23.49 39.85 -15.84
CA ILE A 5 -24.27 39.53 -14.63
C ILE A 5 -23.45 38.66 -13.69
N LEU A 6 -22.68 37.71 -14.22
CA LEU A 6 -21.72 36.93 -13.44
C LEU A 6 -20.63 37.83 -12.83
N GLU A 7 -20.16 38.82 -13.56
CA GLU A 7 -19.22 39.86 -13.08
C GLU A 7 -19.75 40.69 -11.90
N LEU A 8 -21.07 40.67 -11.68
CA LEU A 8 -21.70 41.29 -10.51
C LEU A 8 -21.44 40.46 -9.23
N PHE A 9 -21.09 39.20 -9.38
CA PHE A 9 -20.84 38.23 -8.30
C PHE A 9 -19.42 37.65 -8.32
N THR A 10 -18.64 37.84 -9.40
CA THR A 10 -17.27 37.32 -9.56
C THR A 10 -16.39 38.26 -10.40
N THR A 11 -15.10 37.95 -10.56
CA THR A 11 -14.18 38.72 -11.42
C THR A 11 -14.39 38.40 -12.89
N ALA A 12 -14.06 39.33 -13.80
CA ALA A 12 -14.20 39.15 -15.25
C ALA A 12 -13.49 37.89 -15.77
N GLU A 13 -12.27 37.65 -15.29
CA GLU A 13 -11.45 36.48 -15.65
C GLU A 13 -12.08 35.16 -15.18
N LYS A 14 -12.74 35.15 -14.01
CA LYS A 14 -13.49 33.99 -13.51
C LYS A 14 -14.81 33.79 -14.25
N ALA A 15 -15.51 34.87 -14.59
CA ALA A 15 -16.75 34.78 -15.36
C ALA A 15 -16.49 34.15 -16.74
N GLU A 16 -15.38 34.52 -17.38
CA GLU A 16 -14.97 33.99 -18.68
C GLU A 16 -14.55 32.51 -18.60
N SER A 17 -13.77 32.13 -17.58
CA SER A 17 -13.36 30.73 -17.39
C SER A 17 -14.54 29.80 -17.06
N MET A 18 -15.54 30.29 -16.33
CA MET A 18 -16.75 29.53 -16.00
C MET A 18 -17.69 29.34 -17.19
N LEU A 19 -17.77 30.33 -18.07
CA LEU A 19 -18.58 30.27 -19.30
C LEU A 19 -17.90 29.49 -20.43
N ALA A 20 -16.62 29.12 -20.27
CA ALA A 20 -15.93 28.26 -21.23
C ALA A 20 -16.52 26.85 -21.32
N ASN A 21 -17.26 26.40 -20.30
CA ASN A 21 -17.94 25.11 -20.31
C ASN A 21 -19.39 25.24 -20.82
N PRO A 22 -19.75 24.54 -21.91
CA PRO A 22 -21.06 24.70 -22.56
C PRO A 22 -22.25 24.26 -21.70
N ILE A 23 -22.06 23.31 -20.76
CA ILE A 23 -23.13 22.86 -19.86
C ILE A 23 -23.44 23.95 -18.84
N ILE A 24 -22.42 24.66 -18.40
CA ILE A 24 -22.51 25.70 -17.37
C ILE A 24 -23.17 26.93 -17.95
N GLU A 25 -22.74 27.35 -19.15
CA GLU A 25 -23.38 28.41 -19.91
C GLU A 25 -24.88 28.14 -20.09
N LEU A 26 -25.27 26.90 -20.42
CA LEU A 26 -26.66 26.51 -20.59
C LEU A 26 -27.50 26.64 -19.32
N ILE A 27 -26.95 26.25 -18.15
CA ILE A 27 -27.65 26.38 -16.86
C ILE A 27 -27.88 27.86 -16.51
N PHE A 28 -26.85 28.70 -16.67
CA PHE A 28 -26.98 30.14 -16.42
C PHE A 28 -27.95 30.81 -17.39
N LEU A 29 -27.90 30.44 -18.67
CA LEU A 29 -28.85 30.93 -19.69
C LEU A 29 -30.29 30.55 -19.32
N ALA A 30 -30.53 29.31 -18.92
CA ALA A 30 -31.85 28.85 -18.50
C ALA A 30 -32.37 29.62 -17.28
N LEU A 31 -31.55 29.77 -16.23
CA LEU A 31 -31.89 30.56 -15.03
C LEU A 31 -32.26 32.00 -15.39
N PHE A 32 -31.47 32.63 -16.26
CA PHE A 32 -31.70 34.01 -16.67
C PHE A 32 -32.97 34.17 -17.51
N ILE A 33 -33.21 33.28 -18.48
CA ILE A 33 -34.42 33.32 -19.31
C ILE A 33 -35.68 33.17 -18.45
N ILE A 34 -35.68 32.20 -17.54
CA ILE A 34 -36.82 31.97 -16.63
C ILE A 34 -37.03 33.20 -15.75
N PHE A 35 -35.95 33.81 -15.23
CA PHE A 35 -36.03 35.03 -14.43
C PHE A 35 -36.66 36.20 -15.19
N ILE A 36 -36.16 36.51 -16.38
CA ILE A 36 -36.69 37.61 -17.20
C ILE A 36 -38.15 37.35 -17.58
N PHE A 37 -38.49 36.11 -17.96
CA PHE A 37 -39.85 35.74 -18.32
C PHE A 37 -40.82 35.93 -17.15
N THR A 38 -40.47 35.40 -15.97
CA THR A 38 -41.28 35.54 -14.75
C THR A 38 -41.39 37.00 -14.32
N LEU A 39 -40.30 37.77 -14.42
CA LEU A 39 -40.30 39.21 -14.13
C LEU A 39 -41.28 39.96 -15.03
N ILE A 40 -41.25 39.72 -16.34
CA ILE A 40 -42.16 40.34 -17.32
C ILE A 40 -43.61 39.98 -17.02
N ILE A 41 -43.90 38.71 -16.74
CA ILE A 41 -45.25 38.27 -16.37
C ILE A 41 -45.72 39.00 -15.12
N HIS A 42 -44.90 39.04 -14.07
CA HIS A 42 -45.25 39.65 -12.80
C HIS A 42 -45.52 41.15 -12.95
N LEU A 43 -44.64 41.88 -13.65
CA LEU A 43 -44.80 43.31 -13.92
C LEU A 43 -46.01 43.61 -14.79
N SER A 44 -46.27 42.81 -15.83
CA SER A 44 -47.44 42.99 -16.69
C SER A 44 -48.75 42.74 -15.93
N LEU A 45 -48.78 41.68 -15.12
CA LEU A 45 -49.92 41.35 -14.28
C LEU A 45 -50.18 42.46 -13.26
N TYR A 46 -49.15 42.90 -12.54
CA TYR A 46 -49.25 44.00 -11.59
C TYR A 46 -49.73 45.28 -12.27
N GLY A 47 -49.19 45.61 -13.45
CA GLY A 47 -49.60 46.78 -14.22
C GLY A 47 -51.08 46.74 -14.61
N LYS A 48 -51.58 45.59 -15.10
CA LYS A 48 -52.99 45.43 -15.44
C LYS A 48 -53.91 45.52 -14.22
N LEU A 49 -53.58 44.83 -13.13
CA LEU A 49 -54.37 44.88 -11.90
C LEU A 49 -54.37 46.30 -11.29
N ARG A 50 -53.21 46.97 -11.25
CA ARG A 50 -53.09 48.35 -10.78
C ARG A 50 -53.94 49.32 -11.59
N LYS A 51 -53.92 49.20 -12.93
CA LYS A 51 -54.75 50.05 -13.81
C LYS A 51 -56.24 49.85 -13.52
N LEU A 52 -56.64 48.60 -13.32
CA LEU A 52 -58.02 48.24 -13.03
C LEU A 52 -58.48 48.79 -11.67
N ARG A 53 -57.69 48.57 -10.62
CA ARG A 53 -57.93 49.09 -9.27
C ARG A 53 -58.04 50.61 -9.25
N ASN A 54 -57.10 51.31 -9.88
CA ASN A 54 -57.10 52.78 -9.92
C ASN A 54 -58.36 53.31 -10.62
N HIS A 55 -58.79 52.66 -11.71
CA HIS A 55 -60.02 53.05 -12.39
C HIS A 55 -61.26 52.92 -11.49
N ILE A 56 -61.41 51.82 -10.75
CA ILE A 56 -62.51 51.65 -9.80
C ILE A 56 -62.45 52.71 -8.70
N LYS A 57 -61.26 52.97 -8.14
CA LYS A 57 -61.09 53.98 -7.07
C LYS A 57 -61.41 55.41 -7.51
N GLU A 58 -61.02 55.78 -8.72
CA GLU A 58 -61.19 57.15 -9.23
C GLU A 58 -62.60 57.41 -9.76
N THR A 59 -63.18 56.45 -10.47
CA THR A 59 -64.49 56.62 -11.13
C THR A 59 -65.66 56.08 -10.31
N ASN A 60 -65.37 55.25 -9.30
CA ASN A 60 -66.36 54.50 -8.53
C ASN A 60 -67.35 53.72 -9.42
N GLN A 61 -66.88 53.24 -10.58
CA GLN A 61 -67.67 52.51 -11.57
C GLN A 61 -66.91 51.31 -12.13
N LEU A 62 -67.65 50.28 -12.53
CA LEU A 62 -67.14 49.06 -13.16
C LEU A 62 -67.11 49.19 -14.71
N GLY A 63 -66.60 50.30 -15.24
CA GLY A 63 -66.68 50.61 -16.68
C GLY A 63 -65.61 49.98 -17.57
N MET A 64 -64.57 49.39 -16.98
CA MET A 64 -63.40 48.85 -17.70
C MET A 64 -63.49 47.33 -17.86
N GLU A 65 -63.07 46.77 -19.00
CA GLU A 65 -62.97 45.31 -19.18
C GLU A 65 -61.88 44.70 -18.28
N PRO A 66 -62.13 43.55 -17.61
CA PRO A 66 -63.30 42.66 -17.74
C PRO A 66 -64.50 43.00 -16.82
N LEU A 67 -64.38 44.02 -15.97
CA LEU A 67 -65.35 44.32 -14.91
C LEU A 67 -66.71 44.75 -15.43
N ARG A 68 -66.74 45.47 -16.56
CA ARG A 68 -67.99 45.83 -17.24
C ARG A 68 -68.80 44.59 -17.60
N THR A 69 -68.14 43.62 -18.22
CA THR A 69 -68.73 42.33 -18.56
C THR A 69 -69.19 41.57 -17.31
N PHE A 70 -68.44 41.62 -16.21
CA PHE A 70 -68.85 41.00 -14.95
C PHE A 70 -70.12 41.63 -14.39
N LYS A 71 -70.22 42.96 -14.41
CA LYS A 71 -71.41 43.69 -13.96
C LYS A 71 -72.65 43.34 -14.79
N GLU A 72 -72.54 43.38 -16.12
CA GLU A 72 -73.65 43.03 -17.02
C GLU A 72 -74.13 41.58 -16.82
N GLN A 73 -73.19 40.65 -16.61
CA GLN A 73 -73.53 39.24 -16.34
C GLN A 73 -74.19 39.04 -14.98
N PHE A 74 -73.78 39.81 -13.97
CA PHE A 74 -74.41 39.78 -12.65
C PHE A 74 -75.85 40.26 -12.72
N GLU A 75 -76.08 41.46 -13.29
CA GLU A 75 -77.42 42.05 -13.44
C GLU A 75 -78.37 41.17 -14.26
N ASN A 76 -77.86 40.46 -15.27
CA ASN A 76 -78.67 39.54 -16.07
C ASN A 76 -78.99 38.24 -15.31
N ARG A 77 -78.04 37.66 -14.57
CA ARG A 77 -78.28 36.44 -13.79
C ARG A 77 -79.18 36.69 -12.59
N GLN A 78 -79.04 37.84 -11.92
CA GLN A 78 -79.84 38.20 -10.75
C GLN A 78 -81.34 38.35 -11.07
N LYS A 79 -81.70 38.63 -12.34
CA LYS A 79 -83.09 38.64 -12.82
C LYS A 79 -83.70 37.24 -12.95
N VAL A 80 -82.87 36.22 -13.09
CA VAL A 80 -83.29 34.82 -13.31
C VAL A 80 -83.26 34.06 -11.99
N GLU A 81 -82.23 34.27 -11.17
CA GLU A 81 -82.02 33.59 -9.90
C GLU A 81 -81.30 34.50 -8.89
N PRO A 82 -81.69 34.53 -7.60
CA PRO A 82 -80.96 35.28 -6.59
C PRO A 82 -79.61 34.62 -6.30
N ILE A 83 -78.52 35.26 -6.75
CA ILE A 83 -77.13 34.80 -6.54
C ILE A 83 -76.44 35.72 -5.53
N SER A 84 -75.70 35.13 -4.60
CA SER A 84 -74.82 35.87 -3.68
C SER A 84 -73.70 36.58 -4.45
N VAL A 85 -73.53 37.87 -4.17
CA VAL A 85 -72.52 38.72 -4.82
C VAL A 85 -71.11 38.12 -4.69
N GLU A 86 -70.76 37.65 -3.49
CA GLU A 86 -69.47 37.02 -3.19
C GLU A 86 -69.20 35.79 -4.08
N THR A 87 -70.15 34.85 -4.14
CA THR A 87 -70.00 33.62 -4.94
C THR A 87 -69.85 33.94 -6.43
N PHE A 88 -70.60 34.93 -6.92
CA PHE A 88 -70.47 35.38 -8.31
C PHE A 88 -69.09 36.00 -8.58
N VAL A 89 -68.62 36.91 -7.72
CA VAL A 89 -67.32 37.57 -7.91
C VAL A 89 -66.19 36.56 -7.87
N GLN A 90 -66.21 35.61 -6.93
CA GLN A 90 -65.22 34.54 -6.86
C GLN A 90 -65.24 33.64 -8.10
N GLU A 91 -66.42 33.25 -8.62
CA GLU A 91 -66.55 32.48 -9.87
C GLU A 91 -65.97 33.24 -11.08
N ARG A 92 -66.22 34.54 -11.18
CA ARG A 92 -65.75 35.37 -12.31
C ARG A 92 -64.26 35.66 -12.26
N PHE A 93 -63.71 35.98 -11.10
CA PHE A 93 -62.28 36.24 -10.96
C PHE A 93 -61.45 34.96 -11.06
N SER A 94 -61.97 33.81 -10.62
CA SER A 94 -61.30 32.51 -10.83
C SER A 94 -61.30 32.06 -12.30
N SER A 95 -62.37 32.35 -13.04
CA SER A 95 -62.46 32.08 -14.48
C SER A 95 -61.82 33.15 -15.37
N TRP A 96 -61.40 34.29 -14.81
CA TRP A 96 -60.75 35.35 -15.55
C TRP A 96 -59.36 34.92 -16.06
N ARG A 97 -59.20 34.98 -17.38
CA ARG A 97 -57.95 34.62 -18.06
C ARG A 97 -57.21 35.85 -18.59
N LEU A 98 -55.91 35.86 -18.37
CA LEU A 98 -54.95 36.77 -18.97
C LEU A 98 -54.00 35.92 -19.83
N TRP A 99 -53.86 36.23 -21.12
CA TRP A 99 -53.08 35.42 -22.08
C TRP A 99 -53.45 33.92 -22.03
N ASN A 100 -54.74 33.62 -22.01
CA ASN A 100 -55.32 32.27 -21.92
C ASN A 100 -55.03 31.49 -20.62
N ILE A 101 -54.35 32.08 -19.64
CA ILE A 101 -54.07 31.47 -18.34
C ILE A 101 -54.91 32.16 -17.27
N PRO A 102 -55.55 31.42 -16.32
CA PRO A 102 -56.27 32.03 -15.21
C PRO A 102 -55.36 32.98 -14.41
N VAL A 103 -55.88 34.16 -14.06
CA VAL A 103 -55.09 35.19 -13.34
C VAL A 103 -54.58 34.65 -12.00
N VAL A 104 -55.41 33.92 -11.26
CA VAL A 104 -55.01 33.24 -10.01
C VAL A 104 -53.89 32.23 -10.27
N GLY A 105 -53.94 31.52 -11.41
CA GLY A 105 -52.89 30.59 -11.83
C GLY A 105 -51.56 31.29 -12.13
N LEU A 106 -51.59 32.45 -12.80
CA LEU A 106 -50.38 33.24 -13.06
C LEU A 106 -49.72 33.73 -11.76
N ILE A 107 -50.51 34.20 -10.79
CA ILE A 107 -50.00 34.61 -9.48
C ILE A 107 -49.29 33.44 -8.80
N LYS A 108 -49.93 32.26 -8.78
CA LYS A 108 -49.35 31.04 -8.20
C LYS A 108 -48.08 30.60 -8.93
N ILE A 109 -48.06 30.64 -10.27
CA ILE A 109 -46.85 30.29 -11.05
C ILE A 109 -45.69 31.22 -10.71
N VAL A 110 -45.95 32.54 -10.63
CA VAL A 110 -44.90 33.51 -10.24
C VAL A 110 -44.39 33.22 -8.83
N GLN A 111 -45.28 32.97 -7.87
CA GLN A 111 -44.90 32.60 -6.49
C GLN A 111 -44.09 31.28 -6.45
N MET A 112 -44.52 30.26 -7.19
CA MET A 112 -43.80 28.98 -7.27
C MET A 112 -42.43 29.11 -7.94
N THR A 113 -42.27 30.05 -8.88
CA THR A 113 -40.99 30.27 -9.57
C THR A 113 -39.88 30.64 -8.58
N VAL A 114 -40.21 31.31 -7.47
CA VAL A 114 -39.26 31.60 -6.38
C VAL A 114 -38.57 30.34 -5.88
N SER A 115 -39.34 29.27 -5.65
CA SER A 115 -38.82 27.96 -5.24
C SER A 115 -38.09 27.24 -6.38
N VAL A 116 -38.55 27.41 -7.63
CA VAL A 116 -37.91 26.84 -8.81
C VAL A 116 -36.50 27.41 -9.02
N PHE A 117 -36.26 28.70 -8.75
CA PHE A 117 -34.90 29.27 -8.83
C PHE A 117 -33.93 28.64 -7.84
N ILE A 118 -34.40 28.34 -6.62
CA ILE A 118 -33.59 27.63 -5.62
C ILE A 118 -33.32 26.20 -6.11
N LEU A 119 -34.35 25.50 -6.58
CA LEU A 119 -34.21 24.13 -7.08
C LEU A 119 -33.26 24.04 -8.27
N LEU A 120 -33.35 24.96 -9.22
CA LEU A 120 -32.43 25.05 -10.37
C LEU A 120 -31.01 25.41 -9.94
N GLY A 121 -30.84 26.27 -8.93
CA GLY A 121 -29.54 26.56 -8.33
C GLY A 121 -28.90 25.31 -7.71
N VAL A 122 -29.66 24.56 -6.90
CA VAL A 122 -29.21 23.30 -6.30
C VAL A 122 -28.94 22.21 -7.36
N LEU A 123 -29.75 22.15 -8.41
CA LEU A 123 -29.50 21.26 -9.55
C LEU A 123 -28.18 21.60 -10.26
N GLY A 124 -27.89 22.90 -10.43
CA GLY A 124 -26.60 23.38 -10.93
C GLY A 124 -25.44 22.91 -10.06
N THR A 125 -25.60 22.95 -8.74
CA THR A 125 -24.63 22.40 -7.78
C THR A 125 -24.42 20.90 -7.96
N PHE A 126 -25.50 20.13 -8.08
CA PHE A 126 -25.42 18.69 -8.29
C PHE A 126 -24.69 18.33 -9.59
N ILE A 127 -24.99 19.04 -10.69
CA ILE A 127 -24.33 18.84 -11.98
C ILE A 127 -22.85 19.25 -11.91
N GLY A 128 -22.53 20.40 -11.31
CA GLY A 128 -21.16 20.88 -11.15
C GLY A 128 -20.28 19.91 -10.34
N LEU A 129 -20.80 19.37 -9.24
CA LEU A 129 -20.11 18.35 -8.44
C LEU A 129 -20.01 17.01 -9.15
N THR A 130 -21.03 16.59 -9.91
CA THR A 130 -20.97 15.34 -10.68
C THR A 130 -19.91 15.40 -11.78
N ILE A 131 -19.80 16.53 -12.48
CA ILE A 131 -18.74 16.77 -13.47
C ILE A 131 -17.36 16.78 -12.79
N SER A 132 -17.26 17.46 -11.64
CA SER A 132 -16.04 17.50 -10.81
C SER A 132 -15.58 16.10 -10.36
N LEU A 133 -16.50 15.21 -10.00
CA LEU A 133 -16.17 13.85 -9.58
C LEU A 133 -15.85 12.95 -10.79
N GLY A 134 -16.51 13.18 -11.93
CA GLY A 134 -16.24 12.48 -13.18
C GLY A 134 -14.84 12.73 -13.73
N SER A 135 -14.28 13.93 -13.55
CA SER A 135 -12.92 14.26 -14.01
C SER A 135 -11.81 13.58 -13.19
N ILE A 136 -12.14 12.94 -12.07
CA ILE A 136 -11.16 12.22 -11.22
C ILE A 136 -10.86 10.82 -11.80
N GLN A 137 -11.73 10.26 -12.65
CA GLN A 137 -11.61 8.87 -13.12
C GLN A 137 -10.80 8.69 -14.41
N THR A 138 -10.37 9.76 -15.08
CA THR A 138 -9.70 9.66 -16.38
C THR A 138 -8.23 10.09 -16.31
N ALA A 139 -7.35 9.10 -16.41
CA ALA A 139 -5.91 9.13 -16.71
C ALA A 139 -4.91 9.46 -15.58
N GLU A 140 -4.04 8.49 -15.31
CA GLU A 140 -2.93 8.49 -14.33
C GLU A 140 -1.82 9.51 -14.62
N ASP A 141 -1.81 10.15 -15.79
CA ASP A 141 -0.66 10.96 -16.25
C ASP A 141 -0.83 12.49 -16.09
N GLN A 142 -1.96 13.00 -15.60
CA GLN A 142 -2.21 14.45 -15.50
C GLN A 142 -2.92 14.88 -14.20
N LEU A 143 -2.39 14.46 -13.06
CA LEU A 143 -2.93 14.80 -11.72
C LEU A 143 -3.14 16.31 -11.49
N VAL A 144 -2.29 17.19 -12.05
CA VAL A 144 -2.41 18.66 -11.89
C VAL A 144 -3.58 19.24 -12.71
N GLU A 145 -3.83 18.71 -13.90
CA GLU A 145 -4.93 19.13 -14.77
C GLU A 145 -6.28 18.64 -14.19
N ASN A 146 -6.27 17.44 -13.60
CA ASN A 146 -7.41 16.87 -12.88
C ASN A 146 -7.79 17.67 -11.63
N VAL A 147 -6.83 18.22 -10.86
CA VAL A 147 -7.13 19.12 -9.73
C VAL A 147 -7.81 20.41 -10.19
N THR A 148 -7.41 20.94 -11.34
CA THR A 148 -8.01 22.16 -11.91
C THR A 148 -9.43 21.90 -12.42
N GLY A 149 -9.69 20.73 -13.01
CA GLY A 149 -11.03 20.27 -13.39
C GLY A 149 -11.97 20.10 -12.18
N VAL A 150 -11.45 19.53 -11.08
CA VAL A 150 -12.20 19.41 -9.81
C VAL A 150 -12.50 20.79 -9.22
N LEU A 151 -11.51 21.67 -9.14
CA LEU A 151 -11.67 23.01 -8.57
C LEU A 151 -12.67 23.84 -9.39
N SER A 152 -12.63 23.71 -10.73
CA SER A 152 -13.59 24.36 -11.63
C SER A 152 -15.02 23.87 -11.39
N GLY A 153 -15.25 22.56 -11.25
CA GLY A 153 -16.59 22.03 -10.98
C GLY A 153 -17.18 22.47 -9.63
N ILE A 154 -16.34 22.65 -8.61
CA ILE A 154 -16.72 23.20 -7.31
C ILE A 154 -17.10 24.68 -7.42
N ASP A 155 -16.27 25.51 -8.07
CA ASP A 155 -16.55 26.93 -8.29
C ASP A 155 -17.91 27.09 -9.01
N VAL A 156 -18.13 26.27 -10.02
CA VAL A 156 -19.36 26.25 -10.82
C VAL A 156 -20.58 25.91 -9.98
N ALA A 157 -20.47 24.88 -9.15
CA ALA A 157 -21.53 24.46 -8.25
C ALA A 157 -21.88 25.55 -7.24
N PHE A 158 -20.90 26.33 -6.80
CA PHE A 158 -21.05 27.43 -5.87
C PHE A 158 -21.74 28.65 -6.53
N TYR A 159 -21.26 29.10 -7.68
CA TYR A 159 -21.78 30.30 -8.33
C TYR A 159 -23.17 30.10 -8.96
N THR A 160 -23.50 28.91 -9.49
CA THR A 160 -24.87 28.61 -9.95
C THR A 160 -25.86 28.67 -8.79
N SER A 161 -25.45 28.22 -7.61
CA SER A 161 -26.25 28.29 -6.38
C SER A 161 -26.48 29.74 -5.94
N ILE A 162 -25.43 30.56 -5.91
CA ILE A 162 -25.52 31.99 -5.56
C ILE A 162 -26.48 32.72 -6.50
N VAL A 163 -26.38 32.50 -7.81
CA VAL A 163 -27.26 33.18 -8.78
C VAL A 163 -28.72 32.71 -8.64
N GLY A 164 -28.95 31.40 -8.47
CA GLY A 164 -30.30 30.87 -8.22
C GLY A 164 -30.95 31.47 -6.96
N MET A 165 -30.20 31.54 -5.87
CA MET A 165 -30.67 32.17 -4.63
C MET A 165 -30.86 33.68 -4.74
N SER A 166 -29.97 34.37 -5.45
CA SER A 166 -30.07 35.82 -5.67
C SER A 166 -31.33 36.17 -6.47
N PHE A 167 -31.62 35.44 -7.54
CA PHE A 167 -32.86 35.62 -8.31
C PHE A 167 -34.10 35.23 -7.51
N SER A 168 -34.04 34.18 -6.71
CA SER A 168 -35.11 33.82 -5.79
C SER A 168 -35.41 34.94 -4.79
N LEU A 169 -34.38 35.51 -4.17
CA LEU A 169 -34.51 36.61 -3.21
C LEU A 169 -35.05 37.87 -3.89
N LEU A 170 -34.53 38.22 -5.07
CA LEU A 170 -34.98 39.39 -5.82
C LEU A 170 -36.43 39.24 -6.28
N MET A 171 -36.84 38.05 -6.74
CA MET A 171 -38.25 37.77 -7.05
C MET A 171 -39.14 37.80 -5.81
N THR A 172 -38.67 37.29 -4.68
CA THR A 172 -39.40 37.35 -3.40
C THR A 172 -39.64 38.79 -2.98
N LEU A 173 -38.61 39.63 -3.10
CA LEU A 173 -38.71 41.07 -2.82
C LEU A 173 -39.72 41.73 -3.77
N LEU A 174 -39.67 41.42 -5.07
CA LEU A 174 -40.61 41.94 -6.05
C LEU A 174 -42.05 41.54 -5.77
N VAL A 175 -42.31 40.26 -5.50
CA VAL A 175 -43.66 39.76 -5.16
C VAL A 175 -44.19 40.44 -3.89
N LYS A 176 -43.31 40.72 -2.92
CA LYS A 176 -43.68 41.42 -1.70
C LYS A 176 -43.99 42.91 -1.92
N LEU A 177 -43.16 43.61 -2.70
CA LEU A 177 -43.35 45.03 -3.01
C LEU A 177 -44.53 45.26 -3.97
N LEU A 178 -44.71 44.37 -4.93
CA LEU A 178 -45.72 44.42 -5.99
C LEU A 178 -46.75 43.30 -5.80
N ASN A 179 -47.37 43.25 -4.62
CA ASN A 179 -48.26 42.16 -4.23
C ASN A 179 -49.52 42.08 -5.12
N THR A 180 -49.47 41.22 -6.14
CA THR A 180 -50.55 40.99 -7.11
C THR A 180 -51.74 40.26 -6.51
N GLU A 181 -51.50 39.40 -5.50
CA GLU A 181 -52.56 38.67 -4.80
C GLU A 181 -53.43 39.64 -4.01
N TYR A 182 -52.80 40.51 -3.22
CA TYR A 182 -53.51 41.58 -2.53
C TYR A 182 -54.24 42.49 -3.50
N MET A 183 -53.61 42.90 -4.61
CA MET A 183 -54.24 43.75 -5.62
C MET A 183 -55.49 43.10 -6.21
N LEU A 184 -55.43 41.78 -6.49
CA LEU A 184 -56.57 41.03 -7.01
C LEU A 184 -57.71 40.97 -5.99
N THR A 185 -57.41 40.63 -4.73
CA THR A 185 -58.40 40.57 -3.64
C THR A 185 -59.02 41.95 -3.38
N ASP A 186 -58.23 43.02 -3.39
CA ASP A 186 -58.72 44.39 -3.21
C ASP A 186 -59.68 44.80 -4.34
N ILE A 187 -59.39 44.39 -5.58
CA ILE A 187 -60.30 44.60 -6.73
C ILE A 187 -61.59 43.76 -6.55
N MET A 188 -61.48 42.50 -6.14
CA MET A 188 -62.65 41.64 -5.89
C MET A 188 -63.59 42.26 -4.85
N LEU A 189 -63.07 42.74 -3.73
CA LEU A 189 -63.84 43.41 -2.68
C LEU A 189 -64.50 44.71 -3.15
N MET A 190 -63.80 45.51 -3.97
CA MET A 190 -64.40 46.73 -4.55
C MET A 190 -65.53 46.39 -5.52
N VAL A 191 -65.39 45.32 -6.30
CA VAL A 191 -66.45 44.83 -7.20
C VAL A 191 -67.64 44.32 -6.38
N GLU A 192 -67.40 43.54 -5.32
CA GLU A 192 -68.46 43.08 -4.41
C GLU A 192 -69.21 44.27 -3.80
N SER A 193 -68.49 45.24 -3.24
CA SER A 193 -69.10 46.43 -2.64
C SER A 193 -69.93 47.26 -3.64
N GLN A 194 -69.55 47.26 -4.92
CA GLN A 194 -70.25 47.97 -5.99
C GLN A 194 -71.51 47.23 -6.45
N LEU A 195 -71.47 45.89 -6.47
CA LEU A 195 -72.60 45.04 -6.86
C LEU A 195 -73.62 44.85 -5.73
N GLU A 196 -73.17 44.88 -4.46
CA GLU A 196 -74.00 44.69 -3.27
C GLU A 196 -74.81 45.96 -2.91
N GLY A 197 -74.44 47.14 -3.44
CA GLY A 197 -75.19 48.38 -3.31
C GLY A 197 -75.26 48.92 -1.88
N HIS A 198 -74.31 49.79 -1.50
CA HIS A 198 -74.28 50.59 -0.26
C HIS A 198 -75.05 50.02 0.95
N GLU A 199 -74.60 48.88 1.50
CA GLU A 199 -74.87 48.52 2.88
C GLU A 199 -73.60 48.49 3.74
N GLN A 200 -73.82 48.76 5.03
CA GLN A 200 -72.95 49.36 6.04
C GLN A 200 -71.78 48.49 6.53
N ASN A 201 -71.29 47.55 5.73
CA ASN A 201 -70.29 46.53 6.12
C ASN A 201 -68.96 46.61 5.35
N GLY A 202 -68.70 47.68 4.61
CA GLY A 202 -67.41 47.88 3.91
C GLY A 202 -66.23 48.12 4.86
N MET A 203 -66.44 48.88 5.95
CA MET A 203 -65.38 49.23 6.91
C MET A 203 -64.97 48.06 7.81
N GLY A 204 -65.93 47.22 8.23
CA GLY A 204 -65.66 46.00 9.00
C GLY A 204 -64.87 44.96 8.22
N ARG A 205 -65.21 44.77 6.92
CA ARG A 205 -64.43 43.92 6.01
C ARG A 205 -63.05 44.51 5.69
N LEU A 206 -62.91 45.82 5.51
CA LEU A 206 -61.59 46.46 5.31
C LEU A 206 -60.67 46.30 6.53
N ILE A 207 -61.22 46.39 7.75
CA ILE A 207 -60.47 46.13 8.99
C ILE A 207 -60.07 44.64 9.05
N GLN A 208 -61.00 43.72 8.77
CA GLN A 208 -60.69 42.28 8.75
C GLN A 208 -59.66 41.91 7.67
N VAL A 209 -59.72 42.54 6.49
CA VAL A 209 -58.75 42.38 5.41
C VAL A 209 -57.40 42.98 5.80
N SER A 210 -57.39 44.14 6.47
CA SER A 210 -56.17 44.73 7.04
C SER A 210 -55.55 43.82 8.13
N GLU A 211 -56.37 43.22 8.98
CA GLU A 211 -55.95 42.24 10.00
C GLU A 211 -55.36 40.98 9.35
N THR A 212 -56.04 40.46 8.32
CA THR A 212 -55.62 39.28 7.55
C THR A 212 -54.32 39.57 6.78
N ILE A 213 -54.15 40.79 6.25
CA ILE A 213 -52.91 41.24 5.62
C ILE A 213 -51.80 41.36 6.65
N ASN A 214 -52.08 41.92 7.83
CA ASN A 214 -51.08 42.03 8.89
C ASN A 214 -50.65 40.63 9.37
N GLN A 215 -51.59 39.70 9.54
CA GLN A 215 -51.30 38.30 9.84
C GLN A 215 -50.55 37.59 8.70
N SER A 216 -50.89 37.87 7.43
CA SER A 216 -50.18 37.31 6.27
C SER A 216 -48.77 37.88 6.12
N ILE A 217 -48.57 39.15 6.45
CA ILE A 217 -47.25 39.80 6.50
C ILE A 217 -46.42 39.19 7.63
N MET A 218 -47.01 39.00 8.82
CA MET A 218 -46.35 38.35 9.95
C MET A 218 -46.01 36.90 9.66
N SER A 219 -46.93 36.12 9.09
CA SER A 219 -46.70 34.72 8.73
C SER A 219 -45.63 34.61 7.64
N LEU A 220 -45.69 35.43 6.58
CA LEU A 220 -44.63 35.49 5.56
C LEU A 220 -43.29 35.92 6.14
N GLN A 221 -43.27 36.87 7.08
CA GLN A 221 -42.03 37.32 7.72
C GLN A 221 -41.43 36.21 8.59
N GLN A 222 -42.27 35.43 9.27
CA GLN A 222 -41.86 34.26 10.05
C GLN A 222 -41.40 33.11 9.17
N THR A 223 -42.12 32.78 8.09
CA THR A 223 -41.73 31.75 7.12
C THR A 223 -40.46 32.14 6.37
N ASN A 224 -40.26 33.42 6.04
CA ASN A 224 -39.00 33.90 5.46
C ASN A 224 -37.86 33.87 6.47
N GLN A 225 -38.05 34.28 7.73
CA GLN A 225 -37.00 34.12 8.74
C GLN A 225 -36.62 32.65 8.92
N GLN A 226 -37.60 31.76 8.96
CA GLN A 226 -37.36 30.32 9.06
C GLN A 226 -36.59 29.81 7.82
N SER A 227 -36.99 30.22 6.62
CA SER A 227 -36.35 29.83 5.37
C SER A 227 -34.92 30.38 5.25
N LEU A 228 -34.69 31.62 5.69
CA LEU A 228 -33.36 32.25 5.73
C LEU A 228 -32.45 31.55 6.75
N ARG A 229 -32.95 31.19 7.94
CA ARG A 229 -32.17 30.42 8.93
C ARG A 229 -31.87 29.00 8.44
N ASN A 230 -32.81 28.37 7.73
CA ASN A 230 -32.57 27.06 7.12
C ASN A 230 -31.55 27.15 5.98
N MET A 231 -31.60 28.22 5.17
CA MET A 231 -30.57 28.52 4.17
C MET A 231 -29.22 28.76 4.81
N GLU A 232 -29.13 29.58 5.86
CA GLU A 232 -27.90 29.84 6.61
C GLU A 232 -27.28 28.54 7.11
N LYS A 233 -28.07 27.66 7.75
CA LYS A 233 -27.60 26.33 8.17
C LYS A 233 -27.14 25.46 7.01
N ALA A 234 -27.85 25.46 5.90
CA ALA A 234 -27.46 24.72 4.71
C ALA A 234 -26.14 25.26 4.14
N PHE A 235 -25.94 26.58 4.12
CA PHE A 235 -24.70 27.22 3.72
C PHE A 235 -23.54 26.89 4.66
N THR A 236 -23.76 26.92 5.97
CA THR A 236 -22.72 26.53 6.95
C THR A 236 -22.33 25.07 6.75
N GLY A 237 -23.31 24.16 6.61
CA GLY A 237 -23.03 22.76 6.32
C GLY A 237 -22.31 22.54 4.98
N PHE A 238 -22.66 23.32 3.95
CA PHE A 238 -21.98 23.27 2.66
C PHE A 238 -20.56 23.83 2.72
N GLN A 239 -20.33 24.90 3.50
CA GLN A 239 -19.01 25.47 3.72
C GLN A 239 -18.11 24.52 4.52
N GLU A 240 -18.62 23.90 5.59
CA GLU A 240 -17.91 22.87 6.35
C GLU A 240 -17.55 21.67 5.46
N TYR A 241 -18.50 21.20 4.66
CA TYR A 241 -18.26 20.14 3.68
C TYR A 241 -17.19 20.52 2.66
N THR A 242 -17.27 21.73 2.09
CA THR A 242 -16.29 22.24 1.11
C THR A 242 -14.90 22.37 1.74
N THR A 243 -14.82 22.86 2.98
CA THR A 243 -13.57 22.99 3.73
C THR A 243 -12.97 21.60 4.02
N GLY A 244 -13.81 20.64 4.41
CA GLY A 244 -13.40 19.25 4.61
C GLY A 244 -12.89 18.58 3.33
N LEU A 245 -13.54 18.84 2.19
CA LEU A 245 -13.10 18.38 0.87
C LEU A 245 -11.76 19.01 0.47
N GLN A 246 -11.60 20.31 0.67
CA GLN A 246 -10.38 21.04 0.33
C GLN A 246 -9.20 20.58 1.20
N GLN A 247 -9.44 20.32 2.48
CA GLN A 247 -8.45 19.72 3.37
C GLN A 247 -8.11 18.28 2.95
N SER A 248 -9.11 17.47 2.61
CA SER A 248 -8.89 16.10 2.12
C SER A 248 -8.06 16.07 0.83
N ALA A 249 -8.32 17.00 -0.10
CA ALA A 249 -7.52 17.14 -1.32
C ALA A 249 -6.06 17.53 -1.02
N LYS A 250 -5.85 18.39 -0.02
CA LYS A 250 -4.51 18.79 0.44
C LYS A 250 -3.78 17.63 1.12
N ASP A 251 -4.48 16.85 1.93
CA ASP A 251 -3.95 15.66 2.58
C ASP A 251 -3.62 14.58 1.54
N LEU A 252 -4.45 14.43 0.50
CA LEU A 252 -4.20 13.52 -0.62
C LEU A 252 -2.97 13.93 -1.44
N ALA A 253 -2.79 15.23 -1.68
CA ALA A 253 -1.61 15.77 -2.35
C ALA A 253 -0.34 15.52 -1.51
N ALA A 254 -0.38 15.79 -0.20
CA ALA A 254 0.73 15.50 0.71
C ALA A 254 1.05 13.99 0.79
N PHE A 255 0.02 13.14 0.78
CA PHE A 255 0.19 11.70 0.70
C PHE A 255 0.86 11.28 -0.62
N ASN A 256 0.43 11.85 -1.75
CA ASN A 256 1.02 11.58 -3.05
C ASN A 256 2.49 12.01 -3.13
N ASP A 257 2.83 13.18 -2.59
CA ASP A 257 4.22 13.64 -2.50
C ASP A 257 5.06 12.70 -1.63
N GLY A 258 4.52 12.25 -0.50
CA GLY A 258 5.17 11.26 0.37
C GLY A 258 5.33 9.89 -0.31
N LEU A 259 4.34 9.46 -1.09
CA LEU A 259 4.42 8.22 -1.87
C LEU A 259 5.49 8.33 -2.97
N SER A 260 5.55 9.46 -3.68
CA SER A 260 6.55 9.72 -4.72
C SER A 260 7.97 9.73 -4.15
N SER A 261 8.17 10.39 -2.99
CA SER A 261 9.43 10.35 -2.25
C SER A 261 9.83 8.92 -1.87
N ASN A 262 8.90 8.15 -1.30
CA ASN A 262 9.16 6.76 -0.94
C ASN A 262 9.48 5.89 -2.16
N LEU A 263 8.83 6.12 -3.30
CA LEU A 263 9.15 5.41 -4.55
C LEU A 263 10.56 5.73 -5.03
N GLN A 264 11.02 6.97 -4.84
CA GLN A 264 12.39 7.37 -5.13
C GLN A 264 13.40 6.66 -4.21
N ASP A 265 13.09 6.56 -2.91
CA ASP A 265 13.89 5.80 -1.94
C ASP A 265 13.93 4.31 -2.30
N PHE A 266 12.79 3.72 -2.71
CA PHE A 266 12.74 2.35 -3.23
C PHE A 266 13.61 2.17 -4.47
N GLN A 267 13.60 3.13 -5.38
CA GLN A 267 14.44 3.09 -6.58
C GLN A 267 15.93 3.16 -6.22
N GLU A 268 16.31 3.95 -5.22
CA GLU A 268 17.67 3.98 -4.68
C GLU A 268 18.06 2.64 -4.04
N LEU A 269 17.17 2.02 -3.24
CA LEU A 269 17.38 0.69 -2.69
C LEU A 269 17.57 -0.36 -3.80
N PHE A 270 16.82 -0.30 -4.89
CA PHE A 270 17.01 -1.19 -6.04
C PHE A 270 18.36 -0.96 -6.74
N GLN A 271 18.84 0.28 -6.84
CA GLN A 271 20.17 0.57 -7.36
C GLN A 271 21.26 0.03 -6.43
N GLN A 272 21.12 0.22 -5.12
CA GLN A 272 22.05 -0.34 -4.14
C GLN A 272 22.05 -1.88 -4.20
N MET A 273 20.89 -2.52 -4.33
CA MET A 273 20.77 -3.97 -4.51
C MET A 273 21.46 -4.45 -5.79
N LYS A 274 21.40 -3.66 -6.88
CA LYS A 274 22.11 -3.95 -8.14
C LYS A 274 23.63 -3.86 -7.96
N ILE A 275 24.12 -2.89 -7.19
CA ILE A 275 25.55 -2.78 -6.82
C ILE A 275 25.98 -3.99 -5.99
N ILE A 276 25.21 -4.36 -4.96
CA ILE A 276 25.48 -5.54 -4.12
C ILE A 276 25.50 -6.81 -4.97
N THR A 277 24.52 -6.99 -5.86
CA THR A 277 24.45 -8.15 -6.76
C THR A 277 25.63 -8.21 -7.71
N LYS A 278 26.08 -7.05 -8.23
CA LYS A 278 27.30 -6.95 -9.04
C LYS A 278 28.54 -7.31 -8.22
N GLY A 279 28.69 -6.76 -7.01
CA GLY A 279 29.78 -7.08 -6.10
C GLY A 279 29.80 -8.56 -5.71
N PHE A 280 28.65 -9.19 -5.50
CA PHE A 280 28.54 -10.62 -5.24
C PHE A 280 28.98 -11.45 -6.47
N ARG A 281 28.62 -11.04 -7.68
CA ARG A 281 29.06 -11.70 -8.93
C ARG A 281 30.57 -11.59 -9.13
N GLU A 282 31.13 -10.41 -8.90
CA GLU A 282 32.58 -10.15 -8.97
C GLU A 282 33.31 -10.97 -7.90
N GLY A 283 32.86 -10.93 -6.64
CA GLY A 283 33.41 -11.74 -5.55
C GLY A 283 33.33 -13.24 -5.84
N THR A 284 32.21 -13.73 -6.38
CA THR A 284 32.08 -15.14 -6.81
C THR A 284 33.07 -15.50 -7.93
N THR A 285 33.29 -14.57 -8.86
CA THR A 285 34.24 -14.77 -9.96
C THR A 285 35.68 -14.83 -9.46
N GLU A 286 36.06 -13.92 -8.56
CA GLU A 286 37.38 -13.93 -7.91
C GLU A 286 37.58 -15.17 -7.03
N LEU A 287 36.55 -15.58 -6.29
CA LEU A 287 36.56 -16.83 -5.53
C LEU A 287 36.81 -18.03 -6.46
N ASN A 288 36.15 -18.09 -7.61
CA ASN A 288 36.35 -19.15 -8.59
C ASN A 288 37.77 -19.14 -9.19
N LYS A 289 38.35 -17.96 -9.44
CA LYS A 289 39.76 -17.83 -9.85
C LYS A 289 40.70 -18.33 -8.76
N ASN A 290 40.45 -17.98 -7.49
CA ASN A 290 41.25 -18.46 -6.36
C ASN A 290 41.16 -19.98 -6.21
N PHE A 291 39.98 -20.58 -6.37
CA PHE A 291 39.84 -22.03 -6.41
C PHE A 291 40.61 -22.65 -7.57
N THR A 292 40.55 -22.06 -8.77
CA THR A 292 41.32 -22.53 -9.94
C THR A 292 42.82 -22.47 -9.66
N ALA A 293 43.30 -21.40 -9.03
CA ALA A 293 44.70 -21.25 -8.64
C ALA A 293 45.10 -22.27 -7.57
N LEU A 294 44.26 -22.53 -6.57
CA LEU A 294 44.46 -23.57 -5.56
C LEU A 294 44.51 -24.96 -6.20
N PHE A 295 43.59 -25.30 -7.10
CA PHE A 295 43.62 -26.58 -7.81
C PHE A 295 44.88 -26.73 -8.67
N ALA A 296 45.32 -25.67 -9.35
CA ALA A 296 46.57 -25.68 -10.09
C ALA A 296 47.79 -25.87 -9.16
N TYR A 297 47.79 -25.23 -7.99
CA TYR A 297 48.81 -25.43 -6.96
C TYR A 297 48.82 -26.88 -6.46
N PHE A 298 47.67 -27.45 -6.09
CA PHE A 298 47.56 -28.84 -5.66
C PHE A 298 48.07 -29.81 -6.74
N LYS A 299 47.66 -29.62 -7.99
CA LYS A 299 48.15 -30.45 -9.10
C LYS A 299 49.66 -30.33 -9.32
N LYS A 300 50.23 -29.15 -9.12
CA LYS A 300 51.68 -28.92 -9.20
C LYS A 300 52.42 -29.54 -8.01
N ALA A 301 51.84 -29.46 -6.82
CA ALA A 301 52.37 -30.07 -5.60
C ALA A 301 52.36 -31.60 -5.70
N ASP A 302 51.26 -32.18 -6.19
CA ASP A 302 51.10 -33.62 -6.41
C ASP A 302 52.14 -34.16 -7.40
N ARG A 303 52.27 -33.52 -8.57
CA ARG A 303 53.34 -33.82 -9.55
C ARG A 303 54.76 -33.59 -9.02
N ARG A 304 54.94 -32.69 -8.05
CA ARG A 304 56.25 -32.51 -7.39
C ARG A 304 56.50 -33.67 -6.44
N ASN A 305 55.47 -34.11 -5.72
CA ASN A 305 55.53 -35.22 -4.79
C ASN A 305 55.84 -36.53 -5.52
N GLU A 306 55.16 -36.83 -6.62
CA GLU A 306 55.46 -37.99 -7.47
C GLU A 306 56.92 -37.98 -7.96
N ARG A 307 57.40 -36.84 -8.47
CA ARG A 307 58.80 -36.71 -8.89
C ARG A 307 59.78 -36.86 -7.73
N MET A 308 59.41 -36.40 -6.54
CA MET A 308 60.21 -36.53 -5.34
C MET A 308 60.31 -37.99 -4.90
N VAL A 309 59.20 -38.74 -4.93
CA VAL A 309 59.20 -40.18 -4.66
C VAL A 309 60.14 -40.92 -5.62
N VAL A 310 60.02 -40.68 -6.93
CA VAL A 310 60.91 -41.30 -7.93
C VAL A 310 62.38 -40.92 -7.71
N ALA A 311 62.67 -39.65 -7.38
CA ALA A 311 64.03 -39.21 -7.09
C ALA A 311 64.59 -39.85 -5.81
N PHE A 312 63.76 -40.04 -4.77
CA PHE A 312 64.15 -40.74 -3.55
C PHE A 312 64.46 -42.20 -3.82
N GLU A 313 63.61 -42.91 -4.57
CA GLU A 313 63.84 -44.31 -4.95
C GLU A 313 65.16 -44.46 -5.72
N GLN A 314 65.39 -43.62 -6.74
CA GLN A 314 66.64 -43.64 -7.52
C GLN A 314 67.87 -43.28 -6.67
N THR A 315 67.74 -42.34 -5.74
CA THR A 315 68.84 -41.95 -4.85
C THR A 315 69.16 -43.08 -3.88
N TYR A 316 68.13 -43.74 -3.34
CA TYR A 316 68.29 -44.90 -2.48
C TYR A 316 68.99 -46.06 -3.20
N GLU A 317 68.55 -46.40 -4.42
CA GLU A 317 69.20 -47.43 -5.25
C GLU A 317 70.67 -47.10 -5.52
N LYS A 318 70.98 -45.88 -5.97
CA LYS A 318 72.36 -45.46 -6.23
C LYS A 318 73.22 -45.44 -4.97
N MET A 319 72.66 -45.05 -3.83
CA MET A 319 73.37 -45.07 -2.55
C MET A 319 73.67 -46.51 -2.12
N GLN A 320 72.72 -47.42 -2.31
CA GLN A 320 72.90 -48.84 -2.04
C GLN A 320 73.96 -49.47 -2.95
N GLU A 321 73.94 -49.15 -4.25
CA GLU A 321 74.95 -49.58 -5.21
C GLU A 321 76.34 -49.05 -4.84
N ALA A 322 76.47 -47.75 -4.56
CA ALA A 322 77.73 -47.13 -4.15
C ALA A 322 78.27 -47.72 -2.84
N SER A 323 77.39 -47.97 -1.87
CA SER A 323 77.74 -48.63 -0.60
C SER A 323 78.27 -50.04 -0.82
N ASN A 324 77.61 -50.84 -1.66
CA ASN A 324 78.06 -52.19 -1.99
C ASN A 324 79.42 -52.18 -2.70
N ILE A 325 79.65 -51.25 -3.63
CA ILE A 325 80.95 -51.07 -4.30
C ILE A 325 82.03 -50.68 -3.28
N GLN A 326 81.74 -49.77 -2.35
CA GLN A 326 82.68 -49.38 -1.30
C GLN A 326 83.03 -50.55 -0.37
N ILE A 327 82.04 -51.34 0.06
CA ILE A 327 82.27 -52.55 0.89
C ILE A 327 83.17 -53.54 0.15
N SER A 328 82.87 -53.81 -1.13
CA SER A 328 83.69 -54.72 -1.94
C SER A 328 85.12 -54.21 -2.13
N THR A 329 85.29 -52.90 -2.34
CA THR A 329 86.62 -52.29 -2.53
C THR A 329 87.43 -52.33 -1.22
N LEU A 330 86.80 -52.07 -0.08
CA LEU A 330 87.43 -52.17 1.24
C LEU A 330 87.84 -53.62 1.56
N ALA A 331 87.00 -54.60 1.23
CA ALA A 331 87.34 -56.01 1.38
C ALA A 331 88.57 -56.38 0.54
N GLN A 332 88.58 -56.02 -0.74
CA GLN A 332 89.70 -56.28 -1.65
C GLN A 332 91.00 -55.57 -1.23
N TYR A 333 90.89 -54.36 -0.67
CA TYR A 333 92.05 -53.65 -0.11
C TYR A 333 92.57 -54.37 1.15
N GLY A 334 91.68 -54.86 2.00
CA GLY A 334 92.03 -55.71 3.15
C GLY A 334 92.80 -56.96 2.74
N ASP A 335 92.34 -57.66 1.70
CA ASP A 335 93.01 -58.84 1.15
C ASP A 335 94.39 -58.49 0.57
N SER A 336 94.49 -57.39 -0.17
CA SER A 336 95.77 -56.92 -0.74
C SER A 336 96.79 -56.56 0.33
N VAL A 337 96.35 -55.96 1.45
CA VAL A 337 97.21 -55.65 2.60
C VAL A 337 97.66 -56.94 3.31
N ALA A 338 96.80 -57.95 3.40
CA ALA A 338 97.15 -59.25 3.95
C ALA A 338 98.20 -59.96 3.08
N GLU A 339 98.01 -59.99 1.75
CA GLU A 339 99.00 -60.56 0.82
C GLU A 339 100.35 -59.83 0.91
N LEU A 340 100.34 -58.49 1.01
CA LEU A 340 101.58 -57.72 1.13
C LEU A 340 102.30 -58.02 2.46
N LYS A 341 101.55 -58.22 3.54
CA LYS A 341 102.09 -58.64 4.83
C LYS A 341 102.74 -60.03 4.74
N ASP A 342 102.07 -60.98 4.10
CA ASP A 342 102.58 -62.35 3.95
C ASP A 342 103.84 -62.38 3.07
N PHE A 343 103.84 -61.64 1.96
CA PHE A 343 105.03 -61.48 1.10
C PHE A 343 106.21 -60.85 1.87
N THR A 344 105.94 -59.81 2.65
CA THR A 344 106.97 -59.14 3.47
C THR A 344 107.52 -60.08 4.54
N GLY A 345 106.67 -60.91 5.16
CA GLY A 345 107.08 -61.95 6.10
C GLY A 345 107.98 -63.01 5.47
N ALA A 346 107.63 -63.49 4.26
CA ALA A 346 108.45 -64.45 3.53
C ALA A 346 109.83 -63.89 3.15
N LEU A 347 109.91 -62.62 2.71
CA LEU A 347 111.20 -61.97 2.42
C LEU A 347 112.10 -61.85 3.65
N LEU A 348 111.53 -61.59 4.84
CA LEU A 348 112.28 -61.55 6.11
C LEU A 348 112.91 -62.91 6.46
N GLU A 349 112.16 -63.99 6.25
CA GLU A 349 112.64 -65.35 6.50
C GLU A 349 113.73 -65.76 5.50
N GLU A 350 113.54 -65.44 4.22
CA GLU A 350 114.51 -65.72 3.16
C GLU A 350 115.81 -64.92 3.35
N GLN A 351 115.71 -63.64 3.75
CA GLN A 351 116.87 -62.81 4.08
C GLN A 351 117.75 -63.43 5.18
N THR A 352 117.12 -63.97 6.23
CA THR A 352 117.83 -64.63 7.34
C THR A 352 118.60 -65.85 6.83
N THR A 353 118.00 -66.61 5.92
CA THR A 353 118.62 -67.78 5.30
C THR A 353 119.79 -67.40 4.37
N ILE A 354 119.63 -66.34 3.57
CA ILE A 354 120.70 -65.81 2.71
C ILE A 354 121.88 -65.33 3.56
N ARG A 355 121.62 -64.58 4.63
CA ARG A 355 122.67 -64.10 5.56
C ARG A 355 123.49 -65.25 6.14
N ASN A 356 122.83 -66.28 6.66
CA ASN A 356 123.49 -67.47 7.20
C ASN A 356 124.32 -68.25 6.16
N THR A 357 123.96 -68.15 4.87
CA THR A 357 124.67 -68.80 3.78
C THR A 357 125.92 -68.01 3.38
N ILE A 358 125.80 -66.67 3.32
CA ILE A 358 126.93 -65.77 3.08
C ILE A 358 127.97 -65.89 4.19
N ASP A 359 127.56 -65.90 5.46
CA ASP A 359 128.48 -66.05 6.60
C ASP A 359 129.28 -67.36 6.51
N ARG A 360 128.62 -68.47 6.16
CA ARG A 360 129.28 -69.76 5.92
C ARG A 360 130.23 -69.73 4.73
N MET A 361 129.87 -69.02 3.66
CA MET A 361 130.72 -68.87 2.46
C MET A 361 131.97 -68.05 2.77
N MET A 362 131.83 -66.95 3.52
CA MET A 362 132.94 -66.12 3.98
C MET A 362 133.90 -66.92 4.87
N GLN A 363 133.37 -67.71 5.81
CA GLN A 363 134.17 -68.54 6.69
C GLN A 363 134.98 -69.59 5.89
N LYS A 364 134.36 -70.25 4.91
CA LYS A 364 135.08 -71.16 4.01
C LYS A 364 136.12 -70.46 3.14
N SER A 365 135.81 -69.27 2.63
CA SER A 365 136.74 -68.47 1.83
C SER A 365 138.00 -68.12 2.65
N ASP A 366 137.83 -67.69 3.90
CA ASP A 366 138.95 -67.39 4.79
C ASP A 366 139.80 -68.63 5.12
N GLU A 367 139.17 -69.79 5.34
CA GLU A 367 139.90 -71.05 5.53
C GLU A 367 140.73 -71.41 4.27
N LEU A 368 140.16 -71.23 3.08
CA LEU A 368 140.83 -71.50 1.81
C LEU A 368 142.03 -70.58 1.58
N VAL A 369 141.88 -69.29 1.90
CA VAL A 369 142.97 -68.31 1.84
C VAL A 369 144.09 -68.70 2.81
N LYS A 370 143.77 -69.07 4.04
CA LYS A 370 144.77 -69.51 5.04
C LYS A 370 145.50 -70.78 4.61
N ARG A 371 144.78 -71.79 4.11
CA ARG A 371 145.38 -73.03 3.58
C ARG A 371 146.28 -72.77 2.38
N MET A 372 145.86 -71.93 1.44
CA MET A 372 146.68 -71.53 0.30
C MET A 372 147.92 -70.77 0.73
N GLY A 373 147.82 -69.91 1.74
CA GLY A 373 148.96 -69.24 2.36
C GLY A 373 149.98 -70.23 2.93
N ALA A 374 149.52 -71.24 3.67
CA ALA A 374 150.37 -72.31 4.21
C ALA A 374 151.03 -73.16 3.12
N HIS A 375 150.27 -73.64 2.13
CA HIS A 375 150.82 -74.40 0.99
C HIS A 375 151.86 -73.59 0.21
N ASN A 376 151.64 -72.29 0.05
CA ASN A 376 152.61 -71.42 -0.63
C ASN A 376 153.93 -71.31 0.16
N GLN A 377 153.89 -71.27 1.50
CA GLN A 377 155.10 -71.29 2.32
C GLN A 377 155.85 -72.63 2.18
N GLU A 378 155.14 -73.75 2.19
CA GLU A 378 155.72 -75.09 2.00
C GLU A 378 156.35 -75.23 0.60
N PHE A 379 155.64 -74.82 -0.45
CA PHE A 379 156.15 -74.83 -1.82
C PHE A 379 157.41 -73.97 -1.99
N LYS A 380 157.46 -72.83 -1.30
CA LYS A 380 158.61 -71.91 -1.33
C LYS A 380 159.87 -72.52 -0.71
N GLN A 381 159.74 -73.43 0.26
CA GLN A 381 160.87 -74.18 0.82
C GLN A 381 161.39 -75.26 -0.14
N VAL A 382 160.52 -75.89 -0.93
CA VAL A 382 160.89 -77.06 -1.75
C VAL A 382 161.42 -76.67 -3.14
N PHE A 383 160.80 -75.68 -3.81
CA PHE A 383 161.02 -75.47 -5.25
C PHE A 383 161.73 -74.16 -5.63
N GLY A 384 162.10 -73.32 -4.66
CA GLY A 384 162.73 -72.02 -4.94
C GLY A 384 161.79 -71.05 -5.68
N THR A 385 162.27 -69.82 -5.90
CA THR A 385 161.44 -68.62 -6.16
C THR A 385 160.52 -68.69 -7.39
N ASN A 386 160.81 -69.51 -8.40
CA ASN A 386 160.11 -69.47 -9.70
C ASN A 386 158.65 -69.99 -9.72
N VAL A 387 158.17 -70.74 -8.71
CA VAL A 387 156.77 -71.21 -8.65
C VAL A 387 155.86 -70.24 -7.86
N THR A 388 156.46 -69.38 -7.03
CA THR A 388 155.76 -68.49 -6.08
C THR A 388 154.91 -67.41 -6.77
N ASP A 389 155.35 -66.93 -7.93
CA ASP A 389 154.70 -65.79 -8.59
C ASP A 389 153.31 -66.15 -9.14
N LYS A 390 153.12 -67.39 -9.64
CA LYS A 390 151.81 -67.87 -10.09
C LYS A 390 150.86 -68.16 -8.93
N LEU A 391 151.36 -68.65 -7.79
CA LEU A 391 150.53 -68.91 -6.60
C LEU A 391 150.10 -67.64 -5.88
N THR A 392 150.94 -66.61 -5.87
CA THR A 392 150.63 -65.30 -5.26
C THR A 392 149.43 -64.64 -5.94
N GLY A 393 149.29 -64.78 -7.27
CA GLY A 393 148.14 -64.26 -8.01
C GLY A 393 146.79 -64.86 -7.57
N ILE A 394 146.75 -66.16 -7.24
CA ILE A 394 145.52 -66.82 -6.78
C ILE A 394 145.11 -66.29 -5.40
N THR A 395 146.05 -66.09 -4.49
CA THR A 395 145.78 -65.51 -3.15
C THR A 395 145.23 -64.10 -3.26
N THR A 396 145.74 -63.28 -4.19
CA THR A 396 145.20 -61.93 -4.43
C THR A 396 143.77 -61.97 -4.95
N HIS A 397 143.43 -62.90 -5.84
CA HIS A 397 142.06 -63.03 -6.35
C HIS A 397 141.08 -63.52 -5.29
N LEU A 398 141.47 -64.48 -4.44
CA LEU A 398 140.66 -64.90 -3.30
C LEU A 398 140.46 -63.77 -2.28
N GLY A 399 141.48 -62.94 -2.04
CA GLY A 399 141.36 -61.76 -1.19
C GLY A 399 140.37 -60.73 -1.74
N LYS A 400 140.39 -60.45 -3.06
CA LYS A 400 139.40 -59.58 -3.70
C LYS A 400 137.98 -60.15 -3.64
N LEU A 401 137.83 -61.46 -3.80
CA LEU A 401 136.53 -62.13 -3.67
C LEU A 401 135.97 -61.99 -2.25
N SER A 402 136.81 -62.17 -1.23
CA SER A 402 136.42 -61.96 0.17
C SER A 402 135.93 -60.53 0.43
N GLN A 403 136.63 -59.53 -0.13
CA GLN A 403 136.24 -58.13 0.01
C GLN A 403 134.90 -57.81 -0.70
N GLY A 404 134.62 -58.48 -1.83
CA GLY A 404 133.33 -58.38 -2.51
C GLY A 404 132.17 -58.94 -1.67
N PHE A 405 132.39 -60.04 -0.95
CA PHE A 405 131.37 -60.61 -0.06
C PHE A 405 131.10 -59.72 1.18
N ASP A 406 132.13 -59.06 1.72
CA ASP A 406 131.95 -58.08 2.80
C ASP A 406 131.04 -56.91 2.40
N GLN A 407 131.22 -56.37 1.18
CA GLN A 407 130.37 -55.30 0.68
C GLN A 407 128.91 -55.73 0.51
N LEU A 408 128.69 -56.95 0.01
CA LEU A 408 127.34 -57.52 -0.13
C LEU A 408 126.67 -57.73 1.25
N GLY A 409 127.43 -58.19 2.25
CA GLY A 409 126.97 -58.31 3.64
C GLY A 409 126.50 -56.97 4.21
N HIS A 410 127.24 -55.89 3.96
CA HIS A 410 126.85 -54.54 4.39
C HIS A 410 125.54 -54.06 3.76
N SER A 411 125.28 -54.33 2.48
CA SER A 411 124.00 -53.95 1.84
C SER A 411 122.79 -54.68 2.42
N ILE A 412 122.95 -55.95 2.83
CA ILE A 412 121.87 -56.75 3.43
C ILE A 412 121.50 -56.25 4.84
N ILE A 413 122.43 -55.62 5.56
CA ILE A 413 122.19 -55.05 6.90
C ILE A 413 121.19 -53.88 6.88
N HIS A 414 120.99 -53.22 5.73
CA HIS A 414 120.07 -52.06 5.63
C HIS A 414 118.62 -52.42 5.28
N LEU A 415 118.33 -53.65 4.84
CA LEU A 415 116.96 -54.10 4.53
C LEU A 415 115.96 -54.01 5.70
N PRO A 416 116.33 -54.33 6.96
CA PRO A 416 115.42 -54.27 8.11
C PRO A 416 114.82 -52.87 8.34
N ASN A 417 115.61 -51.81 8.15
CA ASN A 417 115.11 -50.44 8.30
C ASN A 417 114.05 -50.10 7.25
N ALA A 418 114.19 -50.58 6.01
CA ALA A 418 113.19 -50.37 4.97
C ALA A 418 111.88 -51.11 5.29
N LEU A 419 111.99 -52.30 5.88
CA LEU A 419 110.84 -53.11 6.31
C LEU A 419 110.13 -52.51 7.53
N GLU A 420 110.87 -51.90 8.44
CA GLU A 420 110.32 -51.19 9.61
C GLU A 420 109.51 -49.95 9.18
N VAL A 421 110.01 -49.17 8.21
CA VAL A 421 109.26 -48.05 7.63
C VAL A 421 107.94 -48.51 7.01
N ILE A 422 107.93 -49.62 6.27
CA ILE A 422 106.70 -50.19 5.68
C ILE A 422 105.69 -50.58 6.77
N ASN A 423 106.15 -51.22 7.85
CA ASN A 423 105.29 -51.60 8.97
C ASN A 423 104.73 -50.36 9.70
N GLN A 424 105.54 -49.32 9.87
CA GLN A 424 105.11 -48.06 10.47
C GLN A 424 104.05 -47.35 9.60
N THR A 425 104.24 -47.32 8.28
CA THR A 425 103.24 -46.78 7.34
C THR A 425 101.93 -47.59 7.38
N GLN A 426 101.97 -48.92 7.52
CA GLN A 426 100.76 -49.73 7.68
C GLN A 426 99.96 -49.37 8.94
N ASN A 427 100.63 -49.07 10.06
CA ASN A 427 99.97 -48.62 11.28
C ASN A 427 99.33 -47.23 11.15
N GLU A 428 99.98 -46.29 10.45
CA GLU A 428 99.40 -44.96 10.19
C GLU A 428 98.12 -45.05 9.34
N TYR A 429 98.08 -45.89 8.31
CA TYR A 429 96.88 -46.09 7.50
C TYR A 429 95.70 -46.68 8.30
N LYS A 430 95.98 -47.52 9.29
CA LYS A 430 94.94 -48.05 10.20
C LYS A 430 94.26 -46.93 11.00
N HIS A 431 95.02 -45.92 11.44
CA HIS A 431 94.46 -44.76 12.14
C HIS A 431 93.58 -43.90 11.23
N LEU A 432 94.04 -43.63 10.00
CA LEU A 432 93.25 -42.91 8.99
C LEU A 432 91.92 -43.60 8.67
N LEU A 433 91.92 -44.93 8.54
CA LEU A 433 90.69 -45.68 8.31
C LEU A 433 89.73 -45.59 9.50
N SER A 434 90.26 -45.64 10.73
CA SER A 434 89.47 -45.50 11.95
C SER A 434 88.83 -44.11 12.08
N ASP A 435 89.53 -43.05 11.67
CA ASP A 435 88.97 -41.70 11.69
C ASP A 435 87.86 -41.53 10.65
N ARG A 436 88.01 -42.12 9.46
CA ARG A 436 86.94 -42.14 8.44
C ARG A 436 85.69 -42.90 8.89
N PHE A 437 85.86 -44.00 9.64
CA PHE A 437 84.71 -44.68 10.25
C PHE A 437 83.98 -43.79 11.27
N ARG A 438 84.72 -43.01 12.06
CA ARG A 438 84.15 -42.09 13.05
C ARG A 438 83.35 -40.96 12.38
N GLU A 439 83.87 -40.40 11.29
CA GLU A 439 83.14 -39.38 10.50
C GLU A 439 81.83 -39.94 9.92
N LEU A 440 81.85 -41.19 9.43
CA LEU A 440 80.65 -41.85 8.90
C LEU A 440 79.59 -42.10 10.00
N GLU A 441 80.04 -42.47 11.20
CA GLU A 441 79.18 -42.64 12.37
C GLU A 441 78.55 -41.30 12.81
N GLU A 442 79.33 -40.21 12.79
CA GLU A 442 78.85 -38.87 13.10
C GLU A 442 77.86 -38.33 12.06
N PHE A 443 78.09 -38.59 10.77
CA PHE A 443 77.13 -38.30 9.72
C PHE A 443 75.80 -39.02 9.95
N ASN A 444 75.85 -40.32 10.27
CA ASN A 444 74.64 -41.12 10.50
C ASN A 444 73.85 -40.65 11.73
N ARG A 445 74.55 -40.25 12.79
CA ARG A 445 73.94 -39.62 13.97
C ARG A 445 73.21 -38.32 13.61
N THR A 446 73.89 -37.42 12.91
CA THR A 446 73.35 -36.11 12.53
C THR A 446 72.14 -36.26 11.60
N PHE A 447 72.21 -37.21 10.65
CA PHE A 447 71.09 -37.51 9.76
C PHE A 447 69.86 -38.05 10.53
N SER A 448 70.09 -38.92 11.52
CA SER A 448 69.03 -39.46 12.38
C SER A 448 68.37 -38.38 13.23
N GLU A 449 69.14 -37.42 13.75
CA GLU A 449 68.58 -36.25 14.46
C GLU A 449 67.69 -35.41 13.53
N HIS A 450 68.10 -35.19 12.29
CA HIS A 450 67.30 -34.43 11.33
C HIS A 450 65.97 -35.12 10.97
N LEU A 451 65.97 -36.45 10.85
CA LEU A 451 64.73 -37.22 10.67
C LEU A 451 63.78 -37.07 11.87
N ARG A 452 64.31 -37.04 13.09
CA ARG A 452 63.51 -36.85 14.31
C ARG A 452 62.90 -35.44 14.39
N ASP A 453 63.67 -34.42 14.02
CA ASP A 453 63.17 -33.05 13.96
C ASP A 453 62.06 -32.91 12.91
N HIS A 454 62.23 -33.50 11.72
CA HIS A 454 61.21 -33.51 10.68
C HIS A 454 59.94 -34.27 11.12
N SER A 455 60.08 -35.40 11.82
CA SER A 455 58.95 -36.12 12.40
C SER A 455 58.19 -35.25 13.41
N THR A 456 58.89 -34.48 14.23
CA THR A 456 58.28 -33.59 15.23
C THR A 456 57.51 -32.45 14.56
N GLN A 457 58.07 -31.87 13.49
CA GLN A 457 57.40 -30.85 12.69
C GLN A 457 56.15 -31.39 11.98
N SER A 458 56.21 -32.63 11.49
CA SER A 458 55.05 -33.29 10.85
C SER A 458 53.92 -33.52 11.85
N THR A 459 54.22 -33.94 13.08
CA THR A 459 53.22 -34.09 14.15
C THR A 459 52.59 -32.74 14.53
N ALA A 460 53.39 -31.67 14.59
CA ALA A 460 52.87 -30.32 14.85
C ALA A 460 51.94 -29.84 13.71
N PHE A 461 52.27 -30.14 12.45
CA PHE A 461 51.41 -29.86 11.32
C PHE A 461 50.08 -30.63 11.40
N GLU A 462 50.12 -31.91 11.76
CA GLU A 462 48.92 -32.73 11.95
C GLU A 462 48.02 -32.17 13.06
N GLN A 463 48.59 -31.73 14.18
CA GLN A 463 47.84 -31.06 15.26
C GLN A 463 47.13 -29.79 14.76
N ASN A 464 47.81 -28.96 13.97
CA ASN A 464 47.21 -27.75 13.39
C ASN A 464 46.04 -28.08 12.44
N VAL A 465 46.15 -29.17 11.66
CA VAL A 465 45.06 -29.63 10.78
C VAL A 465 43.86 -30.14 11.60
N VAL A 466 44.10 -30.87 12.69
CA VAL A 466 43.03 -31.32 13.60
C VAL A 466 42.35 -30.14 14.29
N GLU A 467 43.10 -29.13 14.72
CA GLU A 467 42.54 -27.93 15.32
C GLU A 467 41.69 -27.13 14.34
N ALA A 468 42.17 -26.95 13.10
CA ALA A 468 41.39 -26.34 12.03
C ALA A 468 40.09 -27.10 11.74
N SER A 469 40.12 -28.43 11.74
CA SER A 469 38.92 -29.27 11.58
C SER A 469 37.90 -29.05 12.71
N ARG A 470 38.36 -28.95 13.96
CA ARG A 470 37.49 -28.66 15.11
C ARG A 470 36.86 -27.27 15.02
N THR A 471 37.60 -26.27 14.53
CA THR A 471 37.06 -24.93 14.28
C THR A 471 35.95 -24.97 13.22
N TYR A 472 36.14 -25.75 12.15
CA TYR A 472 35.11 -25.95 11.13
C TYR A 472 33.85 -26.64 11.67
N GLU A 473 33.99 -27.67 12.53
CA GLU A 473 32.85 -28.30 13.20
C GLU A 473 32.10 -27.32 14.11
N GLN A 474 32.82 -26.50 14.89
CA GLN A 474 32.20 -25.46 15.72
C GLN A 474 31.45 -24.43 14.88
N MET A 475 31.99 -24.03 13.74
CA MET A 475 31.32 -23.13 12.80
C MET A 475 30.05 -23.77 12.23
N GLY A 476 30.09 -25.06 11.89
CA GLY A 476 28.92 -25.84 11.47
C GLY A 476 27.83 -25.91 12.56
N MET A 477 28.21 -26.16 13.81
CA MET A 477 27.28 -26.15 14.95
C MET A 477 26.63 -24.78 15.16
N LYS A 478 27.42 -23.70 15.12
CA LYS A 478 26.88 -22.32 15.19
C LYS A 478 25.94 -22.02 14.03
N ASN A 479 26.27 -22.46 12.82
CA ASN A 479 25.41 -22.24 11.66
C ASN A 479 24.06 -22.96 11.81
N ASN A 480 24.06 -24.20 12.31
CA ASN A 480 22.83 -24.92 12.65
C ASN A 480 22.03 -24.22 13.76
N GLN A 481 22.70 -23.65 14.75
CA GLN A 481 22.03 -22.88 15.81
C GLN A 481 21.33 -21.63 15.24
N VAL A 482 22.00 -20.89 14.35
CA VAL A 482 21.41 -19.73 13.64
C VAL A 482 20.21 -20.16 12.80
N ILE A 483 20.30 -21.26 12.05
CA ILE A 483 19.17 -21.80 11.27
C ILE A 483 18.00 -22.16 12.19
N THR A 484 18.28 -22.74 13.36
CA THR A 484 17.25 -23.10 14.35
C THR A 484 16.58 -21.86 14.94
N GLU A 485 17.37 -20.81 15.26
CA GLU A 485 16.85 -19.51 15.71
C GLU A 485 16.01 -18.82 14.62
N MET A 486 16.46 -18.84 13.36
CA MET A 486 15.68 -18.32 12.22
C MET A 486 14.35 -19.06 12.07
N ASN A 487 14.34 -20.38 12.18
CA ASN A 487 13.11 -21.18 12.13
C ASN A 487 12.18 -20.86 13.30
N ALA A 488 12.72 -20.65 14.50
CA ALA A 488 11.94 -20.25 15.67
C ALA A 488 11.32 -18.86 15.49
N VAL A 489 12.07 -17.90 14.94
CA VAL A 489 11.57 -16.56 14.62
C VAL A 489 10.49 -16.62 13.54
N LEU A 490 10.70 -17.38 12.47
CA LEU A 490 9.70 -17.59 11.41
C LEU A 490 8.42 -18.22 11.94
N ALA A 491 8.52 -19.22 12.82
CA ALA A 491 7.36 -19.83 13.47
C ALA A 491 6.61 -18.83 14.35
N LYS A 492 7.32 -18.02 15.12
CA LYS A 492 6.74 -16.97 15.98
C LYS A 492 6.07 -15.87 15.15
N MET A 493 6.66 -15.52 14.01
CA MET A 493 6.11 -14.56 13.06
C MET A 493 4.83 -15.11 12.40
N ASN A 494 4.84 -16.37 11.98
CA ASN A 494 3.67 -17.04 11.42
C ASN A 494 2.52 -17.14 12.43
N GLN A 495 2.84 -17.45 13.69
CA GLN A 495 1.86 -17.46 14.77
C GLN A 495 1.29 -16.06 15.05
N SER A 496 2.13 -15.02 14.98
CA SER A 496 1.67 -13.63 15.10
C SER A 496 0.78 -13.22 13.93
N PHE A 497 1.09 -13.65 12.70
CA PHE A 497 0.23 -13.44 11.54
C PHE A 497 -1.12 -14.12 11.70
N GLN A 498 -1.15 -15.40 12.10
CA GLN A 498 -2.39 -16.12 12.38
C GLN A 498 -3.20 -15.48 13.50
N GLN A 499 -2.55 -14.93 14.53
CA GLN A 499 -3.23 -14.23 15.61
C GLN A 499 -3.84 -12.90 15.13
N ARG A 500 -3.12 -12.17 14.27
CA ARG A 500 -3.60 -10.92 13.67
C ARG A 500 -4.71 -11.18 12.65
N GLU A 501 -4.63 -12.26 11.90
CA GLU A 501 -5.69 -12.76 11.01
C GLU A 501 -6.95 -13.11 11.80
N ARG A 502 -6.84 -13.86 12.90
CA ARG A 502 -7.98 -14.13 13.80
C ARG A 502 -8.56 -12.87 14.43
N GLN A 503 -7.73 -11.87 14.74
CA GLN A 503 -8.21 -10.57 15.24
C GLN A 503 -8.92 -9.76 14.16
N LEU A 504 -8.45 -9.86 12.91
CA LEU A 504 -9.13 -9.26 11.76
C LEU A 504 -10.45 -9.96 11.48
N ASP A 505 -10.50 -11.29 11.48
CA ASP A 505 -11.74 -12.06 11.35
C ASP A 505 -12.72 -11.73 12.48
N ALA A 506 -12.25 -11.68 13.73
CA ALA A 506 -13.09 -11.27 14.86
C ALA A 506 -13.56 -9.81 14.73
N GLY A 507 -12.71 -8.92 14.21
CA GLY A 507 -13.07 -7.52 13.94
C GLY A 507 -14.09 -7.39 12.81
N VAL A 508 -13.97 -8.20 11.75
CA VAL A 508 -14.90 -8.29 10.62
C VAL A 508 -16.23 -8.90 11.07
N ASP A 509 -16.21 -9.94 11.91
CA ASP A 509 -17.41 -10.52 12.50
C ASP A 509 -18.10 -9.53 13.46
N LEU A 510 -17.35 -8.78 14.26
CA LEU A 510 -17.90 -7.71 15.09
C LEU A 510 -18.49 -6.58 14.25
N LEU A 511 -17.85 -6.22 13.13
CA LEU A 511 -18.37 -5.24 12.16
C LEU A 511 -19.64 -5.75 11.50
N LYS A 512 -19.66 -7.01 11.09
CA LYS A 512 -20.82 -7.70 10.51
C LYS A 512 -21.96 -7.77 11.51
N GLU A 513 -21.69 -8.10 12.76
CA GLU A 513 -22.68 -8.14 13.84
C GLU A 513 -23.18 -6.73 14.18
N THR A 514 -22.30 -5.73 14.18
CA THR A 514 -22.67 -4.32 14.39
C THR A 514 -23.54 -3.81 13.25
N ILE A 515 -23.19 -4.10 12.00
CA ILE A 515 -24.00 -3.76 10.82
C ILE A 515 -25.32 -4.52 10.84
N THR A 516 -25.31 -5.81 11.18
CA THR A 516 -26.54 -6.63 11.29
C THR A 516 -27.44 -6.08 12.40
N ASN A 517 -26.90 -5.68 13.54
CA ASN A 517 -27.64 -5.05 14.63
C ASN A 517 -28.12 -3.64 14.27
N TYR A 518 -27.34 -2.87 13.48
CA TYR A 518 -27.77 -1.56 12.99
C TYR A 518 -28.88 -1.68 11.96
N VAL A 519 -28.79 -2.67 11.06
CA VAL A 519 -29.82 -3.00 10.08
C VAL A 519 -31.06 -3.54 10.78
N ALA A 520 -30.93 -4.44 11.75
CA ALA A 520 -32.05 -4.95 12.54
C ALA A 520 -32.69 -3.88 13.43
N ASN A 521 -31.91 -2.96 13.99
CA ASN A 521 -32.45 -1.79 14.72
C ASN A 521 -33.09 -0.79 13.76
N LEU A 522 -32.52 -0.56 12.58
CA LEU A 522 -33.16 0.26 11.56
C LEU A 522 -34.47 -0.39 11.12
N GLU A 523 -34.47 -1.67 10.78
CA GLU A 523 -35.67 -2.41 10.37
C GLU A 523 -36.71 -2.49 11.51
N GLY A 524 -36.29 -2.68 12.75
CA GLY A 524 -37.17 -2.66 13.93
C GLY A 524 -37.70 -1.28 14.30
N THR A 525 -36.90 -0.23 14.17
CA THR A 525 -37.28 1.15 14.54
C THR A 525 -38.01 1.87 13.41
N LEU A 526 -37.58 1.71 12.16
CA LEU A 526 -38.35 2.14 10.98
C LEU A 526 -39.61 1.30 10.84
N GLY A 527 -39.52 -0.03 10.97
CA GLY A 527 -40.67 -0.92 10.89
C GLY A 527 -41.68 -0.61 11.99
N GLY A 528 -41.24 -0.50 13.25
CA GLY A 528 -42.10 -0.13 14.36
C GLY A 528 -42.74 1.26 14.20
N LYS A 529 -41.98 2.26 13.73
CA LYS A 529 -42.53 3.60 13.48
C LYS A 529 -43.43 3.66 12.25
N LEU A 530 -43.13 2.94 11.17
CA LEU A 530 -43.98 2.84 9.99
C LEU A 530 -45.27 2.10 10.30
N ASP A 531 -45.21 1.04 11.11
CA ASP A 531 -46.36 0.26 11.53
C ASP A 531 -47.22 1.02 12.55
N GLN A 532 -46.61 1.88 13.37
CA GLN A 532 -47.31 2.83 14.24
C GLN A 532 -47.92 3.99 13.45
N VAL A 533 -47.25 4.49 12.41
CA VAL A 533 -47.80 5.50 11.50
C VAL A 533 -48.93 4.90 10.66
N ALA A 534 -48.79 3.67 10.16
CA ALA A 534 -49.83 2.97 9.41
C ALA A 534 -51.05 2.67 10.29
N ARG A 535 -50.85 2.26 11.55
CA ARG A 535 -51.93 2.13 12.53
C ARG A 535 -52.57 3.47 12.88
N ASN A 536 -51.79 4.52 13.13
CA ASN A 536 -52.35 5.85 13.42
C ASN A 536 -53.10 6.44 12.22
N ILE A 537 -52.63 6.20 10.99
CA ILE A 537 -53.34 6.58 9.76
C ILE A 537 -54.61 5.73 9.60
N GLY A 538 -54.54 4.42 9.87
CA GLY A 538 -55.68 3.51 9.86
C GLY A 538 -56.75 3.91 10.88
N ASP A 539 -56.36 4.14 12.13
CA ASP A 539 -57.23 4.58 13.22
C ASP A 539 -57.79 5.97 12.95
N SER A 540 -56.99 6.89 12.39
CA SER A 540 -57.47 8.23 12.00
C SER A 540 -58.44 8.14 10.82
N LEU A 541 -58.20 7.27 9.83
CA LEU A 541 -59.11 7.04 8.72
C LEU A 541 -60.38 6.36 9.20
N GLU A 542 -60.31 5.44 10.15
CA GLU A 542 -61.47 4.77 10.75
C GLU A 542 -62.27 5.75 11.63
N LEU A 543 -61.62 6.59 12.43
CA LEU A 543 -62.28 7.68 13.17
C LEU A 543 -62.91 8.70 12.23
N THR A 544 -62.25 9.06 11.14
CA THR A 544 -62.79 10.00 10.15
C THR A 544 -63.93 9.35 9.36
N THR A 545 -63.83 8.08 9.01
CA THR A 545 -64.89 7.33 8.29
C THR A 545 -66.10 7.10 9.18
N THR A 546 -65.88 6.81 10.46
CA THR A 546 -66.95 6.64 11.46
C THR A 546 -67.58 7.99 11.80
N GLY A 547 -66.77 9.05 11.92
CA GLY A 547 -67.22 10.43 12.08
C GLY A 547 -68.05 10.89 10.87
N MET A 548 -67.57 10.66 9.65
CA MET A 548 -68.29 10.95 8.42
C MET A 548 -69.57 10.13 8.29
N ARG A 549 -69.57 8.84 8.67
CA ARG A 549 -70.80 8.03 8.70
C ARG A 549 -71.80 8.56 9.70
N LYS A 550 -71.35 8.98 10.88
CA LYS A 550 -72.20 9.54 11.93
C LYS A 550 -72.80 10.87 11.50
N GLU A 551 -71.98 11.76 10.92
CA GLU A 551 -72.42 13.01 10.26
C GLU A 551 -73.40 12.73 9.13
N PHE A 552 -73.13 11.76 8.24
CA PHE A 552 -74.07 11.39 7.17
C PHE A 552 -75.39 10.84 7.71
N THR A 553 -75.34 10.10 8.82
CA THR A 553 -76.54 9.54 9.45
C THR A 553 -77.34 10.65 10.14
N GLU A 554 -76.68 11.61 10.80
CA GLU A 554 -77.28 12.83 11.37
C GLU A 554 -77.89 13.73 10.27
N ILE A 555 -77.17 13.96 9.16
CA ILE A 555 -77.67 14.71 8.00
C ILE A 555 -78.89 14.01 7.39
N ARG A 556 -78.85 12.68 7.26
CA ARG A 556 -79.99 11.90 6.77
C ARG A 556 -81.17 11.97 7.74
N ARG A 557 -80.93 11.87 9.05
CA ARG A 557 -81.96 11.97 10.08
C ARG A 557 -82.59 13.37 10.13
N GLY A 558 -81.77 14.41 10.00
CA GLY A 558 -82.23 15.80 9.88
C GLY A 558 -83.01 16.05 8.59
N SER A 559 -82.59 15.45 7.47
CA SER A 559 -83.32 15.52 6.21
C SER A 559 -84.68 14.79 6.27
N GLU A 560 -84.72 13.61 6.88
CA GLU A 560 -85.97 12.86 7.13
C GLU A 560 -86.88 13.64 8.09
N GLU A 561 -86.36 14.29 9.13
CA GLU A 561 -87.11 15.12 10.08
C GLU A 561 -87.65 16.41 9.44
N ILE A 562 -86.88 17.05 8.57
CA ILE A 562 -87.31 18.21 7.76
C ILE A 562 -88.42 17.80 6.78
N GLN A 563 -88.29 16.65 6.10
CA GLN A 563 -89.36 16.14 5.24
C GLN A 563 -90.62 15.80 6.02
N HIS A 564 -90.48 15.17 7.19
CA HIS A 564 -91.64 14.78 8.01
C HIS A 564 -92.36 16.00 8.60
N ASN A 565 -91.62 17.01 9.04
CA ASN A 565 -92.19 18.27 9.53
C ASN A 565 -92.82 19.08 8.40
N SER A 566 -92.17 19.13 7.23
CA SER A 566 -92.74 19.80 6.05
C SER A 566 -94.03 19.10 5.59
N PHE A 567 -94.09 17.77 5.62
CA PHE A 567 -95.30 17.00 5.31
C PHE A 567 -96.43 17.25 6.33
N ARG A 568 -96.10 17.33 7.63
CA ARG A 568 -97.08 17.67 8.67
C ARG A 568 -97.60 19.10 8.51
N SER A 569 -96.73 20.08 8.26
CA SER A 569 -97.14 21.46 8.01
C SER A 569 -98.00 21.59 6.75
N ILE A 570 -97.71 20.84 5.69
CA ILE A 570 -98.54 20.77 4.48
C ILE A 570 -99.90 20.12 4.77
N GLN A 571 -99.95 19.04 5.55
CA GLN A 571 -101.23 18.44 5.96
C GLN A 571 -102.06 19.38 6.84
N GLN A 572 -101.41 20.13 7.74
CA GLN A 572 -102.07 21.08 8.62
C GLN A 572 -102.63 22.27 7.82
N LEU A 573 -101.85 22.80 6.88
CA LEU A 573 -102.32 23.80 5.90
C LEU A 573 -103.47 23.29 5.04
N LEU A 574 -103.42 22.03 4.56
CA LEU A 574 -104.50 21.44 3.78
C LEU A 574 -105.77 21.21 4.61
N GLN A 575 -105.63 20.87 5.90
CA GLN A 575 -106.75 20.75 6.82
C GLN A 575 -107.37 22.12 7.14
N GLU A 576 -106.55 23.14 7.38
CA GLU A 576 -107.00 24.52 7.58
C GLU A 576 -107.70 25.06 6.32
N LEU A 577 -107.13 24.82 5.13
CA LEU A 577 -107.75 25.19 3.86
C LEU A 577 -109.08 24.45 3.63
N GLY A 578 -109.16 23.18 4.03
CA GLY A 578 -110.38 22.38 3.99
C GLY A 578 -111.45 22.87 4.98
N GLN A 579 -111.05 23.31 6.17
CA GLN A 579 -111.94 23.92 7.17
C GLN A 579 -112.43 25.29 6.71
N GLU A 580 -111.56 26.12 6.11
CA GLU A 580 -111.97 27.38 5.46
C GLU A 580 -112.91 27.14 4.30
N PHE A 581 -112.67 26.14 3.45
CA PHE A 581 -113.58 25.78 2.37
C PHE A 581 -114.95 25.34 2.90
N GLN A 582 -114.98 24.58 3.99
CA GLN A 582 -116.23 24.20 4.65
C GLN A 582 -116.92 25.38 5.33
N ALA A 583 -116.17 26.32 5.92
CA ALA A 583 -116.73 27.54 6.50
C ALA A 583 -117.31 28.46 5.41
N PHE A 584 -116.60 28.63 4.30
CA PHE A 584 -117.05 29.34 3.12
C PHE A 584 -118.28 28.68 2.48
N ASN A 585 -118.31 27.35 2.38
CA ASN A 585 -119.46 26.60 1.87
C ASN A 585 -120.66 26.67 2.82
N ARG A 586 -120.42 26.67 4.14
CA ARG A 586 -121.47 26.93 5.15
C ARG A 586 -122.02 28.36 5.04
N GLN A 587 -121.17 29.34 4.80
CA GLN A 587 -121.57 30.74 4.59
C GLN A 587 -122.35 30.92 3.27
N MET A 588 -121.98 30.22 2.20
CA MET A 588 -122.79 30.18 0.98
C MET A 588 -124.12 29.45 1.17
N SER A 589 -124.16 28.39 1.99
CA SER A 589 -125.39 27.68 2.31
C SER A 589 -126.31 28.42 3.29
N SER A 590 -125.78 29.37 4.08
CA SER A 590 -126.59 30.25 4.92
C SER A 590 -127.12 31.44 4.14
N ILE A 591 -126.42 31.91 3.10
CA ILE A 591 -126.92 32.91 2.14
C ILE A 591 -128.06 32.33 1.28
N SER A 592 -128.05 31.03 0.97
CA SER A 592 -129.15 30.37 0.25
C SER A 592 -130.33 29.94 1.13
N ARG A 593 -130.25 30.07 2.47
CA ARG A 593 -131.32 29.73 3.43
C ARG A 593 -132.06 30.94 4.03
N PHE A 594 -131.72 32.17 3.65
CA PHE A 594 -132.48 33.38 4.03
C PHE A 594 -133.77 33.61 3.20
N GLY A 595 -134.17 32.64 2.37
CA GLY A 595 -135.30 32.73 1.45
C GLY A 595 -136.59 32.01 1.84
N GLN A 596 -136.71 31.36 3.01
CA GLN A 596 -137.96 30.70 3.42
C GLN A 596 -138.10 30.61 4.95
N GLU A 597 -138.97 31.50 5.48
CA GLU A 597 -139.99 31.28 6.52
C GLU A 597 -139.98 29.93 7.29
N ALA A 598 -140.33 29.80 8.57
CA ALA A 598 -140.86 30.67 9.60
C ALA A 598 -141.18 29.75 10.81
N ILE A 599 -141.19 30.33 12.03
CA ILE A 599 -142.13 30.04 13.12
C ILE A 599 -141.93 28.81 14.06
N HIS A 600 -141.97 29.15 15.38
CA HIS A 600 -142.35 28.38 16.59
C HIS A 600 -141.43 27.24 17.08
N VAL A 601 -141.32 26.90 18.37
CA VAL A 601 -141.50 27.55 19.70
C VAL A 601 -141.05 26.48 20.73
N ASN A 602 -140.50 26.95 21.85
CA ASN A 602 -140.46 26.34 23.20
C ASN A 602 -139.38 25.34 23.68
N SER A 603 -138.87 25.74 24.86
CA SER A 603 -138.61 24.96 26.09
C SER A 603 -137.56 23.85 26.10
N GLY A 604 -136.53 24.01 26.94
CA GLY A 604 -135.70 22.90 27.41
C GLY A 604 -134.45 23.32 28.16
N MET A 605 -134.60 23.62 29.46
CA MET A 605 -133.51 23.70 30.45
C MET A 605 -132.63 22.43 30.45
N GLY A 606 -131.31 22.59 30.61
CA GLY A 606 -130.41 21.46 30.82
C GLY A 606 -128.94 21.85 30.99
N LEU A 607 -128.58 22.25 32.21
CA LEU A 607 -127.21 22.32 32.72
C LEU A 607 -126.57 20.93 32.83
N SER A 608 -125.29 20.81 32.46
CA SER A 608 -124.21 20.04 33.14
C SER A 608 -123.02 19.97 32.17
N ARG A 609 -121.89 20.64 32.39
CA ARG A 609 -120.85 20.48 33.43
C ARG A 609 -119.98 19.22 33.19
N ASN A 610 -118.67 19.49 33.16
CA ASN A 610 -117.52 18.59 33.38
C ASN A 610 -117.20 17.59 32.26
N ASP A 611 -115.95 17.26 31.91
CA ASP A 611 -114.63 17.48 32.53
C ASP A 611 -113.52 17.26 31.45
N TYR A 612 -112.33 17.85 31.69
CA TYR A 612 -111.01 17.67 31.07
C TYR A 612 -110.70 18.26 29.69
#